data_AF-A0A643EIQ0-F1
#
_entry.id   AF-A0A643EIQ0-F1
#
_cell.length_a   1.000
_cell.length_b   1.000
_cell.length_c   1.000
_cell.angle_alpha   90.00
_cell.angle_beta   90.00
_cell.angle_gamma   90.00
#
_symmetry.space_group_name_H-M   'P 1'
#
loop_
_entity.id
_entity.type
_entity.pdbx_description
1 polymer ?
#
loop_
_entity_poly.entity_id
_entity_poly.type
_entity_poly.pdbx_seq_one_letter_code
_entity_poly.pdbx_strand_id
1 'polypeptide(L)' 'MATQKSPLSNSRLLTIGYQLYESRHSDWGRRGKPRQIPYLRLSGEWLEAAGFEVGCKVSIQVTRRRLVMHVVED' A
#
# COMPACT_ATOMS: atom_id res chain seq x y z
N MET A 1 -1.20 -25.49 24.92
CA MET A 1 0.11 -25.06 24.40
C MET A 1 -0.15 -23.94 23.40
N ALA A 2 0.02 -22.68 23.80
CA ALA A 2 -0.18 -21.54 22.91
C ALA A 2 1.02 -21.43 21.97
N THR A 3 0.80 -21.66 20.68
CA THR A 3 1.83 -21.49 19.64
C THR A 3 2.19 -20.01 19.57
N GLN A 4 3.32 -19.62 20.17
CA GLN A 4 3.89 -18.29 19.96
C GLN A 4 4.23 -18.17 18.47
N LYS A 5 3.41 -17.38 17.76
CA LYS A 5 3.62 -17.04 16.34
C LYS A 5 4.90 -16.19 16.30
N SER A 6 6.02 -16.81 15.97
CA SER A 6 7.31 -16.13 15.82
C SER A 6 7.12 -14.89 14.93
N PRO A 7 7.66 -13.72 15.31
CA PRO A 7 7.47 -12.52 14.50
C PRO A 7 8.09 -12.78 13.12
N LEU A 8 7.26 -12.74 12.09
CA LEU A 8 7.65 -12.95 10.70
C LEU A 8 8.69 -11.87 10.30
N SER A 9 9.98 -12.15 10.52
CA SER A 9 11.09 -11.25 10.17
C SER A 9 11.44 -11.37 8.68
N ASN A 10 10.44 -11.31 7.81
CA ASN A 10 10.62 -11.41 6.36
C ASN A 10 10.59 -10.01 5.75
N SER A 11 11.74 -9.35 5.71
CA SER A 11 11.88 -8.09 4.98
C SER A 11 11.78 -8.35 3.47
N ARG A 12 10.95 -7.57 2.78
CA ARG A 12 10.78 -7.64 1.33
C ARG A 12 11.19 -6.30 0.72
N LEU A 13 12.12 -6.33 -0.24
CA LEU A 13 12.49 -5.16 -1.02
C LEU A 13 11.62 -5.08 -2.27
N LEU A 14 10.96 -3.94 -2.46
CA LEU A 14 10.09 -3.68 -3.60
C LEU A 14 10.50 -2.38 -4.29
N THR A 15 10.32 -2.33 -5.60
CA THR A 15 10.56 -1.13 -6.40
C THR A 15 9.26 -0.40 -6.66
N ILE A 16 9.27 0.92 -6.47
CA ILE A 16 8.15 1.79 -6.83
C ILE A 16 8.01 1.80 -8.35
N GLY A 17 6.86 1.33 -8.85
CA GLY A 17 6.48 1.46 -10.25
C GLY A 17 5.71 2.76 -10.52
N TYR A 18 5.07 2.82 -11.67
CA TYR A 18 4.17 3.92 -12.02
C TYR A 18 2.80 3.39 -12.44
N GLN A 19 1.77 4.20 -12.22
CA GLN A 19 0.44 4.02 -12.80
C GLN A 19 0.09 5.28 -13.61
N LEU A 20 -0.58 5.10 -14.74
CA LEU A 20 -1.15 6.22 -15.50
C LEU A 20 -2.42 6.68 -14.79
N TYR A 21 -2.40 7.92 -14.34
CA TYR A 21 -3.56 8.58 -13.74
C TYR A 21 -4.19 9.51 -14.76
N GLU A 22 -5.40 9.15 -15.20
CA GLU A 22 -6.26 10.03 -15.96
C GLU A 22 -6.86 11.07 -15.00
N SER A 23 -6.47 12.32 -15.14
CA SER A 23 -7.05 13.40 -14.35
C SER A 23 -8.54 13.54 -14.72
N ARG A 24 -9.43 13.09 -13.82
CA ARG A 24 -10.89 13.30 -13.96
C ARG A 24 -11.31 14.75 -13.72
N HIS A 25 -10.38 15.64 -13.38
CA HIS A 25 -10.66 17.06 -13.26
C HIS A 25 -10.68 17.72 -14.63
N SER A 26 -11.86 18.23 -14.96
CA SER A 26 -12.16 19.20 -16.00
C SER A 26 -11.40 20.51 -15.78
N ASP A 27 -10.07 20.49 -15.84
CA ASP A 27 -9.31 21.69 -16.16
C ASP A 27 -9.61 22.02 -17.62
N TRP A 28 -10.67 22.80 -17.85
CA TRP A 28 -11.13 23.27 -19.16
C TRP A 28 -10.04 23.97 -20.00
N GLY A 29 -8.85 24.22 -19.43
CA GLY A 29 -7.66 24.75 -20.11
C GLY A 29 -6.53 23.74 -20.37
N ARG A 30 -6.60 22.52 -19.85
CA ARG A 30 -5.60 21.46 -20.10
C ARG A 30 -6.33 20.19 -20.48
N ARG A 31 -6.38 19.89 -21.78
CA ARG A 31 -6.46 18.50 -22.27
C ARG A 31 -5.17 17.79 -21.83
N GLY A 32 -5.06 17.51 -20.54
CA GLY A 32 -3.82 17.16 -19.86
C GLY A 32 -3.42 15.74 -20.19
N LYS A 33 -2.19 15.55 -20.67
CA LYS A 33 -1.60 14.23 -20.89
C LYS A 33 -1.74 13.36 -19.64
N PRO A 34 -1.92 12.03 -19.78
CA PRO A 34 -1.92 11.10 -18.67
C PRO A 34 -0.68 11.33 -17.80
N ARG A 35 -0.86 11.51 -16.50
CA ARG A 35 0.27 11.72 -15.58
C ARG A 35 0.70 10.38 -15.02
N GLN A 36 2.01 10.10 -15.02
CA GLN A 36 2.57 8.99 -14.26
C GLN A 36 2.58 9.35 -12.78
N ILE A 37 1.95 8.52 -11.96
CA ILE A 37 1.97 8.65 -10.49
C ILE A 37 2.69 7.44 -9.87
N PRO A 38 3.35 7.60 -8.70
CA PRO A 38 3.99 6.49 -8.01
C PRO A 38 2.97 5.39 -7.66
N TYR A 39 3.36 4.14 -7.88
CA TYR A 39 2.54 2.97 -7.58
C TYR A 39 3.36 1.89 -6.88
N LEU A 40 2.84 1.36 -5.77
CA LEU A 40 3.43 0.25 -5.02
C LEU A 40 2.38 -0.86 -4.87
N ARG A 41 2.69 -2.06 -5.38
CA ARG A 41 1.83 -3.24 -5.23
C ARG A 41 2.31 -4.12 -4.09
N LEU A 42 1.46 -4.32 -3.09
CA LEU A 42 1.64 -5.34 -2.06
C LEU A 42 0.64 -6.45 -2.34
N SER A 43 1.10 -7.67 -2.61
CA SER A 43 0.22 -8.82 -2.85
C SER A 43 0.91 -10.14 -2.50
N GLY A 44 0.12 -11.11 -2.04
CA GLY A 44 0.54 -12.48 -1.75
C GLY A 44 0.16 -12.95 -0.34
N GLU A 45 0.23 -14.26 -0.11
CA GLU A 45 -0.14 -14.93 1.16
C GLU A 45 0.62 -14.39 2.37
N TRP A 46 1.78 -13.77 2.16
CA TRP A 46 2.56 -13.15 3.22
C TRP A 46 1.88 -11.95 3.89
N LEU A 47 0.97 -11.24 3.18
CA LEU A 47 0.19 -10.16 3.76
C LEU A 47 -0.85 -10.71 4.74
N GLU A 48 -1.55 -11.76 4.34
CA GLU A 48 -2.52 -12.47 5.17
C GLU A 48 -1.82 -13.07 6.40
N ALA A 49 -0.66 -13.71 6.21
CA ALA A 49 0.14 -14.23 7.33
C ALA A 49 0.58 -13.12 8.32
N ALA A 50 0.76 -11.89 7.84
CA ALA A 50 1.07 -10.70 8.63
C ALA A 50 -0.18 -10.02 9.26
N GLY A 51 -1.37 -10.57 9.09
CA GLY A 51 -2.63 -10.07 9.66
C GLY A 51 -3.39 -9.07 8.77
N PHE A 52 -2.92 -8.80 7.55
CA PHE A 52 -3.63 -7.93 6.58
C PHE A 52 -4.64 -8.76 5.78
N GLU A 53 -5.64 -9.29 6.47
CA GLU A 53 -6.70 -10.12 5.87
C GLU A 53 -7.64 -9.30 4.97
N VAL A 54 -8.37 -9.98 4.09
CA VAL A 54 -9.34 -9.34 3.20
C VAL A 54 -10.47 -8.74 4.03
N GLY A 55 -10.68 -7.42 3.88
CA GLY A 55 -11.73 -6.69 4.60
C GLY A 55 -11.23 -5.94 5.84
N CYS A 56 -9.99 -6.14 6.28
CA CYS A 56 -9.41 -5.38 7.37
C CYS A 56 -9.28 -3.88 7.03
N LYS A 57 -9.55 -3.02 8.03
CA LYS A 57 -9.21 -1.61 7.96
C LYS A 57 -7.72 -1.43 8.25
N VAL A 58 -7.07 -0.57 7.47
CA VAL A 58 -5.63 -0.30 7.60
C VAL A 58 -5.43 1.20 7.76
N SER A 59 -4.61 1.56 8.75
CA SER A 59 -4.12 2.93 8.93
C SER A 59 -2.75 3.05 8.27
N ILE A 60 -2.55 4.15 7.54
CA ILE A 60 -1.28 4.49 6.90
C ILE A 60 -0.82 5.85 7.43
N GLN A 61 0.27 5.83 8.19
CA GLN A 61 0.95 7.05 8.59
C GLN A 61 1.98 7.42 7.52
N VAL A 62 1.85 8.64 7.01
CA VAL A 62 2.72 9.20 5.96
C VAL A 62 3.65 10.24 6.56
N THR A 63 4.95 10.03 6.39
CA THR A 63 5.99 11.00 6.76
C THR A 63 7.01 11.10 5.63
N ARG A 64 7.98 12.02 5.76
CA ARG A 64 9.03 12.19 4.75
C ARG A 64 9.81 10.87 4.59
N ARG A 65 9.74 10.28 3.38
CA ARG A 65 10.42 9.04 2.97
C ARG A 65 10.02 7.78 3.76
N ARG A 66 8.88 7.80 4.47
CA ARG A 66 8.44 6.65 5.26
C ARG A 66 6.92 6.53 5.26
N LEU A 67 6.46 5.32 4.98
CA LEU A 67 5.08 4.87 5.15
C LEU A 67 5.09 3.80 6.24
N VAL A 68 4.22 3.94 7.25
CA VAL A 68 4.00 2.91 8.26
C VAL A 68 2.55 2.46 8.16
N MET A 69 2.34 1.17 7.93
CA MET A 69 1.01 0.57 7.76
C MET A 69 0.76 -0.40 8.92
N HIS A 70 -0.44 -0.35 9.48
CA HIS A 70 -0.90 -1.30 10.49
C HIS A 70 -2.40 -1.52 10.36
N VAL A 71 -2.84 -2.72 10.73
CA VAL A 71 -4.26 -3.05 10.85
C VAL A 71 -4.85 -2.28 12.04
N VAL A 72 -6.06 -1.77 11.87
CA VAL A 72 -6.82 -1.13 12.94
C VAL A 72 -7.88 -2.14 13.40
N GLU A 73 -7.84 -2.50 14.67
CA GLU A 73 -8.92 -3.25 15.33
C GLU A 73 -10.11 -2.30 15.54
N ASP A 74 -11.33 -2.77 15.28
CA ASP A 74 -12.55 -2.03 15.62
C ASP A 74 -12.84 -2.09 17.13
#